data_AF-A0AAW2XKU0-F1
#
_entry.id   AF-A0AAW2XKU0-F1
#
_cell.length_a   1.000
_cell.length_b   1.000
_cell.length_c   1.000
_cell.angle_alpha   90.00
_cell.angle_beta   90.00
_cell.angle_gamma   90.00
#
_symmetry.space_group_name_H-M   'P 1'
#
loop_
_entity.id
_entity.type
_entity.pdbx_description
1 polymer ?
#
loop_
_entity_poly.entity_id
_entity_poly.type
_entity_poly.pdbx_seq_one_letter_code
_entity_poly.pdbx_strand_id
1 'polypeptide(L)'
;MEFRCFVCHKLIVGICQREVTNFYPALLEKKDDLKIMIEEFFMEKVKGNFGSESYTFDVYVTKHGRVKLLDFNPWGASTLPLMFTWDELEEKLREEGNELEFRIVESRCGIRPGLKTAVPYDYLDTSQGSGWDQFLRNADEELRRQTSAGA
;
A
#
# COMPACT_ATOMS: atom_id res chain seq x y z
N MET A 1 -12.35 -0.93 -7.14
CA MET A 1 -11.11 -1.08 -6.37
C MET A 1 -9.98 -0.51 -7.19
N GLU A 2 -9.06 0.18 -6.55
CA GLU A 2 -7.96 0.87 -7.22
C GLU A 2 -6.67 0.07 -7.15
N PHE A 3 -5.95 0.03 -8.28
CA PHE A 3 -4.68 -0.66 -8.42
C PHE A 3 -3.68 0.23 -9.13
N ARG A 4 -2.41 0.14 -8.71
CA ARG A 4 -1.28 0.74 -9.40
C ARG A 4 -0.55 -0.33 -10.21
N CYS A 5 -0.34 -0.03 -11.48
CA CYS A 5 0.35 -0.90 -12.42
C CYS A 5 1.71 -0.29 -12.78
N PHE A 6 2.73 -1.13 -12.86
CA PHE A 6 4.11 -0.74 -13.12
C PHE A 6 4.52 -1.25 -14.50
N VAL A 7 4.88 -0.33 -15.38
CA VAL A 7 5.32 -0.62 -16.75
C VAL A 7 6.77 -0.20 -16.89
N CYS A 8 7.64 -1.13 -17.27
CA CYS A 8 9.04 -0.85 -17.57
C CYS A 8 9.40 -1.46 -18.92
N HIS A 9 10.07 -0.70 -19.80
CA HIS A 9 10.39 -1.13 -21.17
C HIS A 9 9.17 -1.68 -21.93
N LYS A 10 8.00 -1.05 -21.78
CA LYS A 10 6.70 -1.44 -22.37
C LYS A 10 6.15 -2.80 -21.91
N LEU A 11 6.71 -3.37 -20.84
CA LEU A 11 6.23 -4.58 -20.18
C LEU A 11 5.61 -4.22 -18.84
N ILE A 12 4.44 -4.79 -18.54
CA ILE A 12 3.86 -4.69 -17.20
C ILE A 12 4.63 -5.66 -16.30
N VAL A 13 5.25 -5.13 -15.24
CA VAL A 13 6.15 -5.88 -14.33
C VAL A 13 5.57 -6.06 -12.93
N GLY A 14 4.57 -5.26 -12.56
CA GLY A 14 3.90 -5.39 -11.28
C GLY A 14 2.52 -4.74 -11.26
N ILE A 15 1.65 -5.28 -10.41
CA ILE A 15 0.37 -4.66 -10.04
C ILE A 15 0.28 -4.69 -8.51
N CYS A 16 -0.20 -3.62 -7.89
CA CYS A 16 -0.55 -3.65 -6.48
C CYS A 16 -1.85 -2.92 -6.14
N GLN A 17 -2.45 -3.29 -5.01
CA GLN A 17 -3.55 -2.56 -4.40
C GLN A 17 -3.11 -1.11 -4.06
N ARG A 18 -3.89 -0.11 -4.53
CA ARG A 18 -3.54 1.31 -4.32
C ARG A 18 -3.67 1.74 -2.85
N GLU A 19 -4.70 1.24 -2.17
CA GLU A 19 -4.98 1.51 -0.76
C GLU A 19 -4.32 0.44 0.13
N VAL A 20 -3.09 0.66 0.56
CA VAL A 20 -2.29 -0.38 1.22
C VAL A 20 -2.67 -0.64 2.68
N THR A 21 -3.52 0.19 3.30
CA THR A 21 -3.90 0.05 4.72
C THR A 21 -5.13 -0.83 4.93
N ASN A 22 -5.96 -1.02 3.91
CA ASN A 22 -7.23 -1.71 4.05
C ASN A 22 -7.16 -3.15 3.53
N PHE A 23 -7.65 -4.08 4.34
CA PHE A 23 -7.85 -5.46 3.91
C PHE A 23 -9.26 -5.65 3.35
N TYR A 24 -9.35 -6.14 2.11
CA TYR A 24 -10.62 -6.46 1.46
C TYR A 24 -10.67 -7.96 1.17
N PRO A 25 -11.39 -8.77 1.98
CA PRO A 25 -11.46 -10.22 1.80
C PRO A 25 -11.86 -10.66 0.38
N ALA A 26 -12.78 -9.92 -0.25
CA ALA A 26 -13.24 -10.20 -1.61
C ALA A 26 -12.14 -10.06 -2.69
N LEU A 27 -10.99 -9.45 -2.38
CA LEU A 27 -9.85 -9.39 -3.29
C LEU A 27 -9.08 -10.71 -3.32
N LEU A 28 -9.08 -11.50 -2.25
CA LEU A 28 -8.40 -12.80 -2.21
C LEU A 28 -9.00 -13.75 -3.25
N GLU A 29 -10.32 -13.83 -3.29
CA GLU A 29 -11.06 -14.70 -4.21
C GLU A 29 -10.99 -14.25 -5.67
N LYS A 30 -10.78 -12.94 -5.91
CA LYS A 30 -10.81 -12.33 -7.24
C LYS A 30 -9.43 -11.96 -7.76
N LYS A 31 -8.36 -12.33 -7.05
CA LYS A 31 -6.99 -11.88 -7.34
C LYS A 31 -6.59 -12.25 -8.77
N ASP A 32 -6.82 -13.49 -9.18
CA ASP A 32 -6.43 -13.96 -10.51
C ASP A 32 -7.28 -13.34 -11.63
N ASP A 33 -8.61 -13.26 -11.44
CA ASP A 33 -9.51 -12.59 -12.39
C ASP A 33 -9.14 -11.12 -12.59
N LEU A 34 -8.82 -10.42 -11.50
CA LEU A 34 -8.40 -9.02 -11.54
C LEU A 34 -7.05 -8.86 -12.25
N LYS A 35 -6.10 -9.77 -12.02
CA LYS A 35 -4.80 -9.78 -12.72
C LYS A 35 -5.02 -9.87 -14.23
N ILE A 36 -5.77 -10.86 -14.69
CA ILE A 36 -6.08 -11.08 -16.11
C ILE A 36 -6.76 -9.84 -16.71
N MET A 37 -7.80 -9.33 -16.05
CA MET A 37 -8.56 -8.18 -16.53
C MET A 37 -7.71 -6.90 -16.68
N ILE A 38 -6.78 -6.67 -15.76
CA ILE A 38 -5.87 -5.52 -15.81
C ILE A 38 -4.78 -5.73 -16.88
N GLU A 39 -4.26 -6.95 -17.02
CA GLU A 39 -3.31 -7.31 -18.09
C GLU A 39 -3.93 -7.12 -19.48
N GLU A 40 -5.14 -7.62 -19.71
CA GLU A 40 -5.89 -7.45 -20.96
C GLU A 40 -6.12 -5.96 -21.25
N PHE A 41 -6.56 -5.19 -20.24
CA PHE A 41 -6.74 -3.75 -20.38
C PHE A 41 -5.43 -3.04 -20.76
N PHE A 42 -4.32 -3.41 -20.12
CA PHE A 42 -3.00 -2.88 -20.46
C PHE A 42 -2.66 -3.16 -21.93
N MET A 43 -2.77 -4.42 -22.36
CA MET A 43 -2.42 -4.85 -23.71
C MET A 43 -3.28 -4.20 -24.79
N GLU A 44 -4.58 -4.03 -24.54
CA GLU A 44 -5.52 -3.51 -25.54
C GLU A 44 -5.58 -1.97 -25.59
N LYS A 45 -5.46 -1.31 -24.44
CA LYS A 45 -5.79 0.13 -24.32
C LYS A 45 -4.61 1.02 -24.00
N VAL A 46 -3.60 0.50 -23.30
CA VAL A 46 -2.52 1.32 -22.74
C VAL A 46 -1.21 1.11 -23.50
N LYS A 47 -0.83 -0.14 -23.74
CA LYS A 47 0.44 -0.52 -24.36
C LYS A 47 0.54 0.06 -25.77
N GLY A 48 1.63 0.79 -26.05
CA GLY A 48 1.89 1.41 -27.35
C GLY A 48 1.16 2.75 -27.58
N ASN A 49 0.20 3.12 -26.73
CA ASN A 49 -0.55 4.38 -26.86
C ASN A 49 0.05 5.51 -26.00
N PHE A 50 1.00 5.19 -25.12
CA PHE A 50 1.69 6.16 -24.26
C PHE A 50 3.13 6.39 -24.74
N GLY A 51 3.59 7.64 -24.71
CA GLY A 51 4.88 8.03 -25.29
C GLY A 51 6.11 7.60 -24.50
N SER A 52 5.97 7.30 -23.20
CA SER A 52 7.06 6.78 -22.37
C SER A 52 7.13 5.26 -22.43
N GLU A 53 8.33 4.70 -22.37
CA GLU A 53 8.54 3.24 -22.30
C GLU A 53 8.39 2.71 -20.87
N SER A 54 8.64 3.56 -19.87
CA SER A 54 8.54 3.22 -18.46
C SER A 54 7.69 4.25 -17.72
N TYR A 55 6.68 3.78 -17.00
CA TYR A 55 5.71 4.61 -16.29
C TYR A 55 4.91 3.74 -15.31
N THR A 56 4.13 4.40 -14.45
CA THR A 56 3.08 3.74 -13.69
C THR A 56 1.74 4.29 -14.11
N PHE A 57 0.69 3.49 -13.98
CA PHE A 57 -0.67 3.95 -14.22
C PHE A 57 -1.62 3.36 -13.19
N ASP A 58 -2.59 4.15 -12.78
CA ASP A 58 -3.59 3.76 -11.81
C ASP A 58 -4.89 3.38 -12.52
N VAL A 59 -5.51 2.29 -12.09
CA VAL A 59 -6.79 1.82 -12.63
C VAL A 59 -7.82 1.60 -11.53
N TYR A 60 -9.08 1.86 -11.85
CA TYR A 60 -10.23 1.49 -11.05
C TYR A 60 -10.99 0.34 -11.70
N VAL A 61 -11.10 -0.78 -11.01
CA VAL A 61 -11.96 -1.90 -11.40
C VAL A 61 -13.32 -1.77 -10.71
N THR A 62 -14.37 -1.62 -11.51
CA THR A 62 -15.76 -1.52 -11.04
C THR A 62 -16.29 -2.88 -10.55
N LYS A 63 -17.41 -2.87 -9.80
CA LYS A 63 -18.07 -4.11 -9.34
C LYS A 63 -18.52 -5.03 -10.49
N HIS A 64 -18.74 -4.47 -11.69
CA HIS A 64 -19.17 -5.21 -12.88
C HIS A 64 -18.00 -5.60 -13.81
N GLY A 65 -16.75 -5.55 -13.32
CA GLY A 65 -15.60 -5.99 -14.11
C GLY A 65 -15.18 -5.03 -15.23
N ARG A 66 -15.59 -3.75 -15.18
CA ARG A 66 -15.04 -2.72 -16.09
C ARG A 66 -13.80 -2.09 -15.47
N VAL A 67 -12.70 -2.06 -16.21
CA VAL A 67 -11.46 -1.35 -15.87
C VAL A 67 -11.53 0.08 -16.40
N LYS A 68 -11.15 1.04 -15.57
CA LYS A 68 -11.05 2.46 -15.94
C LYS A 68 -9.66 2.97 -15.60
N LEU A 69 -8.99 3.59 -16.56
CA LEU A 69 -7.75 4.34 -16.32
C LEU A 69 -8.05 5.59 -15.50
N LEU A 70 -7.28 5.82 -14.43
CA LEU A 70 -7.43 6.96 -13.54
C LEU A 70 -6.33 8.01 -13.77
N ASP A 71 -5.07 7.57 -13.76
CA ASP A 71 -3.93 8.48 -13.77
C ASP A 71 -2.67 7.80 -14.35
N PHE A 72 -1.75 8.61 -14.89
CA PHE A 72 -0.41 8.18 -15.28
C PHE A 72 0.62 8.91 -14.42
N ASN A 73 1.65 8.19 -13.98
CA ASN A 73 2.72 8.74 -13.17
C ASN A 73 4.08 8.32 -13.75
N PRO A 74 5.13 9.14 -13.62
CA PRO A 74 6.46 8.80 -14.10
C PRO A 74 7.01 7.55 -13.38
N TRP A 75 7.87 6.80 -14.07
CA TRP A 75 8.65 5.73 -13.46
C TRP A 75 9.64 6.33 -12.46
N GLY A 76 9.60 5.89 -11.21
CA GLY A 76 10.39 6.50 -10.13
C GLY A 76 9.95 7.93 -9.79
N ALA A 77 10.93 8.78 -9.49
CA ALA A 77 10.76 10.16 -9.04
C ALA A 77 9.92 10.26 -7.74
N SER A 78 8.93 11.15 -7.70
CA SER A 78 8.03 11.35 -6.56
C SER A 78 6.91 10.29 -6.48
N THR A 79 6.86 9.35 -7.41
CA THR A 79 5.86 8.28 -7.41
C THR A 79 6.17 7.28 -6.31
N LEU A 80 5.21 7.03 -5.41
CA LEU A 80 5.37 6.00 -4.39
C LEU A 80 5.18 4.59 -5.01
N PRO A 81 6.07 3.63 -4.72
CA PRO A 81 5.97 2.25 -5.23
C PRO A 81 4.99 1.36 -4.42
N LEU A 82 4.44 1.89 -3.31
CA LEU A 82 3.38 1.29 -2.50
C LEU A 82 3.74 -0.07 -1.90
N MET A 83 3.36 -1.16 -2.56
CA MET A 83 3.63 -2.53 -2.11
C MET A 83 4.90 -3.11 -2.72
N PHE A 84 5.63 -2.30 -3.48
CA PHE A 84 6.92 -2.65 -4.07
C PHE A 84 8.04 -1.71 -3.61
N THR A 85 9.29 -2.09 -3.87
CA THR A 85 10.45 -1.20 -3.98
C THR A 85 10.75 -0.92 -5.46
N TRP A 86 11.46 0.17 -5.75
CA TRP A 86 11.89 0.43 -7.13
C TRP A 86 12.94 -0.57 -7.58
N ASP A 87 13.88 -0.91 -6.69
CA ASP A 87 14.97 -1.85 -6.97
C ASP A 87 14.43 -3.24 -7.37
N GLU A 88 13.43 -3.78 -6.65
CA GLU A 88 12.91 -5.12 -6.99
C GLU A 88 12.16 -5.15 -8.33
N LEU A 89 11.51 -4.04 -8.71
CA LEU A 89 10.85 -3.92 -10.02
C LEU A 89 11.86 -3.86 -11.17
N GLU A 90 13.05 -3.29 -10.92
CA GLU A 90 14.15 -3.26 -11.89
C GLU A 90 14.88 -4.61 -11.98
N GLU A 91 15.03 -5.32 -10.87
CA GLU A 91 15.63 -6.65 -10.82
C GLU A 91 14.79 -7.69 -11.59
N LYS A 92 13.46 -7.61 -11.50
CA LYS A 92 12.55 -8.51 -12.23
C LYS A 92 12.82 -8.59 -13.73
N LEU A 93 13.26 -7.49 -14.35
CA LEU A 93 13.58 -7.47 -15.78
C LEU A 93 14.77 -8.36 -16.17
N ARG A 94 15.62 -8.70 -15.20
CA ARG A 94 16.83 -9.49 -15.39
C ARG A 94 16.59 -10.99 -15.17
N GLU A 95 15.46 -11.35 -14.55
CA GLU A 95 15.12 -12.73 -14.26
C GLU A 95 14.52 -13.40 -15.51
N GLU A 96 15.04 -14.59 -15.84
CA GLU A 96 14.48 -15.41 -16.91
C GLU A 96 13.15 -16.02 -16.45
N GLY A 97 12.04 -15.37 -16.83
CA GLY A 97 10.69 -15.82 -16.51
C GLY A 97 9.82 -14.73 -15.92
N ASN A 98 9.77 -13.57 -16.57
CA ASN A 98 8.99 -12.36 -16.25
C ASN A 98 7.50 -12.64 -15.91
N GLU A 99 7.24 -13.24 -14.77
CA GLU A 99 5.90 -13.43 -14.27
C GLU A 99 5.42 -12.12 -13.66
N LEU A 100 4.26 -11.65 -14.14
CA LEU A 100 3.65 -10.47 -13.57
C LEU A 100 3.26 -10.74 -12.11
N GLU A 101 3.83 -9.96 -11.21
CA GLU A 101 3.51 -10.06 -9.79
C GLU A 101 2.32 -9.17 -9.43
N PHE A 102 1.32 -9.74 -8.76
CA PHE A 102 0.16 -9.01 -8.26
C PHE A 102 0.08 -9.07 -6.73
N ARG A 103 0.33 -7.93 -6.07
CA ARG A 103 0.30 -7.79 -4.60
C ARG A 103 -1.00 -7.14 -4.13
N ILE A 104 -1.68 -7.80 -3.20
CA ILE A 104 -2.84 -7.25 -2.48
C ILE A 104 -2.62 -7.35 -0.97
N VAL A 105 -3.39 -6.61 -0.19
CA VAL A 105 -3.39 -6.81 1.27
C VAL A 105 -4.09 -8.14 1.56
N GLU A 106 -3.37 -9.10 2.14
CA GLU A 106 -3.89 -10.47 2.34
C GLU A 106 -4.44 -10.75 3.75
N SER A 107 -4.19 -9.85 4.70
CA SER A 107 -4.72 -9.97 6.07
C SER A 107 -4.99 -8.61 6.71
N ARG A 108 -5.85 -8.58 7.73
CA ARG A 108 -6.01 -7.38 8.58
C ARG A 108 -4.73 -7.18 9.36
N CYS A 109 -3.94 -6.20 8.96
CA CYS A 109 -2.83 -5.72 9.76
C CYS A 109 -3.31 -4.47 10.51
N GLY A 110 -3.31 -4.51 11.84
CA GLY A 110 -3.60 -3.33 12.65
C GLY A 110 -2.50 -2.30 12.43
N ILE A 111 -2.89 -1.08 12.02
CA ILE A 111 -2.00 0.07 11.78
C ILE A 111 -0.83 -0.25 10.84
N ARG A 112 -1.01 0.01 9.54
CA ARG A 112 0.15 0.19 8.66
C ARG A 112 0.58 1.65 8.73
N PRO A 113 1.88 1.97 8.64
CA PRO A 113 2.35 3.34 8.45
C PRO A 113 1.88 3.82 7.06
N GLY A 114 0.63 4.25 6.98
CA GLY A 114 0.05 4.96 5.85
C GLY A 114 0.39 6.44 5.97
N LEU A 115 0.69 7.08 4.84
CA LEU A 115 1.22 8.44 4.74
C LEU A 115 0.26 9.55 5.23
N LYS A 116 -0.94 9.21 5.71
CA LYS A 116 -1.94 10.18 6.16
C LYS A 116 -2.64 9.63 7.41
N THR A 117 -2.27 10.19 8.57
CA THR A 117 -3.11 10.31 9.78
C THR A 117 -3.49 9.05 10.57
N ALA A 118 -2.70 7.98 10.55
CA ALA A 118 -2.89 6.92 11.55
C ALA A 118 -2.13 7.29 12.84
N VAL A 119 -2.88 7.59 13.90
CA VAL A 119 -2.36 7.70 15.26
C VAL A 119 -2.35 6.28 15.86
N PRO A 120 -1.24 5.80 16.46
CA PRO A 120 -1.21 4.49 17.11
C PRO A 120 -2.38 4.33 18.10
N TYR A 121 -2.98 3.14 18.15
CA TYR A 121 -4.10 2.89 19.07
C TYR A 121 -3.74 3.23 20.52
N ASP A 122 -2.51 2.91 20.93
CA ASP A 122 -1.97 3.22 22.26
C ASP A 122 -1.96 4.71 22.59
N TYR A 123 -1.99 5.58 21.57
CA TYR A 123 -2.05 7.02 21.76
C TYR A 123 -3.48 7.53 22.02
N LEU A 124 -4.50 6.76 21.65
CA LEU A 124 -5.92 7.10 21.86
C LEU A 124 -6.54 6.36 23.06
N ASP A 125 -5.99 5.20 23.42
CA ASP A 125 -6.50 4.40 24.52
C ASP A 125 -6.11 4.99 25.88
N THR A 126 -7.08 5.55 26.60
CA THR A 126 -6.94 6.05 27.97
C THR A 126 -7.67 5.16 28.98
N SER A 127 -8.03 3.93 28.60
CA SER A 127 -8.67 2.98 29.50
C SER A 127 -7.71 2.49 30.60
N GLN A 128 -8.27 1.91 31.66
CA GLN A 128 -7.48 1.33 32.74
C GLN A 128 -6.65 0.14 32.21
N GLY A 129 -5.34 0.19 32.41
CA GLY A 129 -4.35 -0.76 31.90
C GLY A 129 -3.63 -0.30 30.63
N SER A 130 -4.08 0.76 29.98
CA SER A 130 -3.46 1.33 28.77
C SER A 130 -2.07 1.94 29.03
N GLY A 131 -1.35 2.24 27.95
CA GLY A 131 -0.04 2.91 28.01
C GLY A 131 -0.11 4.29 28.69
N TRP A 132 -1.15 5.08 28.41
CA TRP A 132 -1.36 6.38 29.06
C TRP A 132 -1.69 6.24 30.55
N ASP A 133 -2.51 5.26 30.93
CA ASP A 133 -2.85 5.00 32.32
C ASP A 133 -1.63 4.55 33.14
N GLN A 134 -0.75 3.71 32.57
CA GLN A 134 0.54 3.39 33.20
C GLN A 134 1.46 4.61 33.32
N PHE A 135 1.60 5.40 32.25
CA PHE A 135 2.44 6.60 32.27
C PHE A 135 2.00 7.60 33.35
N LEU A 136 0.71 7.92 33.41
CA LEU A 136 0.15 8.87 34.36
C LEU A 136 0.31 8.39 35.81
N ARG A 137 0.12 7.10 36.09
CA ARG A 137 0.40 6.53 37.41
C ARG A 137 1.86 6.70 37.82
N ASN A 138 2.78 6.34 36.94
CA ASN A 138 4.22 6.42 37.24
C ASN A 138 4.64 7.88 37.47
N ALA A 139 4.09 8.83 36.69
CA ALA A 139 4.35 10.26 36.87
C ALA A 139 3.82 10.79 38.22
N ASP A 140 2.62 10.35 38.63
CA ASP A 140 2.03 10.73 39.93
C ASP A 140 2.82 10.16 41.12
N GLU A 141 3.31 8.92 41.02
CA GLU A 141 4.20 8.31 42.01
C GLU A 141 5.53 9.05 42.14
N GLU A 142 6.15 9.40 41.02
CA GLU A 142 7.42 10.13 41.00
C GLU A 142 7.27 11.55 41.56
N LEU A 143 6.18 12.25 41.22
CA LEU A 143 5.87 13.57 41.78
C LEU A 143 5.73 13.52 43.32
N ARG A 144 5.05 12.50 43.84
CA ARG A 144 4.94 12.30 45.30
C ARG A 144 6.30 12.07 45.94
N ARG A 145 7.15 11.25 45.33
CA ARG A 145 8.53 11.02 45.81
C ARG A 145 9.31 12.31 45.91
N GLN A 146 9.33 13.11 44.85
CA GLN A 146 10.07 14.37 44.82
C GLN A 146 9.55 15.37 45.85
N THR A 147 8.23 15.44 46.04
CA THR A 147 7.61 16.34 47.03
C THR A 147 7.91 15.89 48.47
N SER A 148 7.94 14.57 48.72
CA SER A 148 8.26 14.00 50.04
C SER A 148 9.76 14.04 50.38
N ALA A 149 10.64 14.07 49.39
CA ALA A 149 12.09 14.15 49.58
C ALA A 149 12.60 15.59 49.77
N GLY A 150 11.76 16.59 49.48
CA GLY A 150 12.07 18.01 49.64
C GLY A 150 11.48 18.68 50.90
N ALA A 151 10.80 17.92 51.76
CA ALA A 151 10.25 18.36 53.05
C ALA A 151 11.05 17.73 54.21
#